data_AF-A0A957GNA9-F1
#
_entry.id   AF-A0A957GNA9-F1
#
_cell.length_a   1.000
_cell.length_b   1.000
_cell.length_c   1.000
_cell.angle_alpha   90.00
_cell.angle_beta   90.00
_cell.angle_gamma   90.00
#
_symmetry.space_group_name_H-M   'P 1'
#
loop_
_entity.id
_entity.type
_entity.pdbx_description
1 polymer ?
#
loop_
_entity_poly.entity_id
_entity_poly.type
_entity_poly.pdbx_seq_one_letter_code
_entity_poly.pdbx_strand_id
1 'polypeptide(L)'
;IPIGFEMLVNNFSAGILAVILALIGNVVISPVVQALSNVAGSIVDALVAARLLPLAAIIIEPAKVLFLNNALNHGVLAPLGVAAAEETGRAIHFLLETNPGPGLGLLVAYYVAGKGLLKESAPGAMIIHFLGGIHEIYFPYVLAHPIMILSVIAGGLAADLWFVISGAGLVATPSPGSIFAYLAVIPRGQHFAVLTGVLIGAVVAFLVGSFILRIRPVAVEEGEEMEADMGSVPGLA
;
A
#
# COMPACT_ATOMS: atom_id res chain seq x y z
N ILE A 1 -19.51 45.49 5.50
CA ILE A 1 -20.18 44.65 4.48
C ILE A 1 -21.67 45.00 4.55
N PRO A 2 -22.38 45.24 3.42
CA PRO A 2 -23.80 45.56 3.45
C PRO A 2 -24.62 44.43 4.08
N ILE A 3 -25.60 44.77 4.92
CA ILE A 3 -26.46 43.81 5.63
C ILE A 3 -27.19 42.92 4.61
N GLY A 4 -27.10 41.60 4.78
CA GLY A 4 -27.67 40.60 3.86
C GLY A 4 -26.74 40.12 2.74
N PHE A 5 -25.62 40.81 2.47
CA PHE A 5 -24.58 40.36 1.52
C PHE A 5 -23.38 39.69 2.21
N GLU A 6 -23.39 39.62 3.54
CA GLU A 6 -22.29 39.13 4.38
C GLU A 6 -21.88 37.70 4.04
N MET A 7 -22.84 36.78 3.89
CA MET A 7 -22.53 35.40 3.50
C MET A 7 -21.99 35.29 2.08
N LEU A 8 -22.48 36.11 1.14
CA LEU A 8 -22.00 36.11 -0.24
C LEU A 8 -20.54 36.58 -0.29
N VAL A 9 -20.24 37.70 0.36
CA VAL A 9 -18.88 38.26 0.41
C VAL A 9 -17.93 37.31 1.15
N ASN A 10 -18.35 36.73 2.28
CA ASN A 10 -17.51 35.81 3.04
C ASN A 10 -17.18 34.53 2.25
N ASN A 11 -18.17 33.91 1.61
CA ASN A 11 -17.95 32.68 0.84
C ASN A 11 -17.11 32.93 -0.42
N PHE A 12 -17.38 34.01 -1.17
CA PHE A 12 -16.57 34.36 -2.34
C PHE A 12 -15.15 34.77 -1.97
N SER A 13 -14.97 35.55 -0.89
CA SER A 13 -13.64 35.96 -0.44
C SER A 13 -12.83 34.75 0.04
N ALA A 14 -13.45 33.83 0.78
CA ALA A 14 -12.81 32.58 1.19
C ALA A 14 -12.45 31.70 -0.03
N GLY A 15 -13.35 31.59 -1.02
CA GLY A 15 -13.08 30.86 -2.26
C GLY A 15 -11.93 31.45 -3.07
N ILE A 16 -11.91 32.77 -3.25
CA ILE A 16 -10.81 33.48 -3.95
C ILE A 16 -9.50 33.31 -3.18
N LEU A 17 -9.52 33.45 -1.85
CA LEU A 17 -8.34 33.25 -1.02
C LEU A 17 -7.83 31.80 -1.11
N ALA A 18 -8.72 30.81 -1.10
CA ALA A 18 -8.35 29.41 -1.27
C ALA A 18 -7.70 29.15 -2.63
N VAL A 19 -8.21 29.75 -3.71
CA VAL A 19 -7.60 29.67 -5.05
C VAL A 19 -6.20 30.29 -5.05
N ILE A 20 -6.05 31.49 -4.49
CA ILE A 20 -4.74 32.17 -4.41
C ILE A 20 -3.74 31.32 -3.61
N LEU A 21 -4.15 30.83 -2.44
CA LEU A 21 -3.30 29.98 -1.60
C LEU A 21 -2.95 28.67 -2.29
N ALA A 22 -3.87 28.06 -3.04
CA ALA A 22 -3.61 26.86 -3.83
C ALA A 22 -2.60 27.12 -4.95
N LEU A 23 -2.70 28.25 -5.65
CA LEU A 23 -1.74 28.64 -6.70
C LEU A 23 -0.35 28.89 -6.12
N ILE A 24 -0.26 29.63 -5.01
CA ILE A 24 1.02 29.86 -4.31
C ILE A 24 1.59 28.53 -3.80
N GLY A 25 0.75 27.70 -3.17
CA GLY A 25 1.10 26.37 -2.71
C GLY A 25 1.67 25.53 -3.86
N ASN A 26 1.04 25.53 -5.03
CA ASN A 26 1.53 24.81 -6.20
C ASN A 26 2.91 25.34 -6.66
N VAL A 27 3.07 26.66 -6.81
CA VAL A 27 4.35 27.25 -7.26
C VAL A 27 5.49 27.00 -6.26
N VAL A 28 5.21 27.02 -4.95
CA VAL A 28 6.23 26.84 -3.91
C VAL A 28 6.53 25.36 -3.64
N ILE A 29 5.52 24.51 -3.63
CA ILE A 29 5.66 23.09 -3.32
C ILE A 29 6.13 22.30 -4.55
N SER A 30 5.71 22.66 -5.76
CA SER A 30 6.07 21.92 -6.99
C SER A 30 7.59 21.77 -7.19
N PRO A 31 8.45 22.79 -7.01
CA PRO A 31 9.90 22.64 -7.10
C PRO A 31 10.47 21.68 -6.05
N VAL A 32 9.92 21.71 -4.83
CA VAL A 32 10.35 20.82 -3.74
C VAL A 32 9.97 19.38 -4.04
N VAL A 33 8.74 19.16 -4.51
CA VAL A 33 8.26 17.84 -4.93
C VAL A 33 9.08 17.34 -6.11
N GLN A 34 9.32 18.16 -7.14
CA GLN A 34 10.17 17.79 -8.28
C GLN A 34 11.59 17.43 -7.85
N ALA A 35 12.20 18.19 -6.93
CA ALA A 35 13.52 17.88 -6.42
C ALA A 35 13.54 16.54 -5.65
N LEU A 36 12.55 16.29 -4.80
CA LEU A 36 12.40 15.03 -4.09
C LEU A 36 12.16 13.86 -5.05
N SER A 37 11.30 14.04 -6.05
CA SER A 37 11.04 13.09 -7.12
C SER A 37 12.31 12.75 -7.90
N ASN A 38 13.13 13.74 -8.25
CA ASN A 38 14.39 13.53 -8.96
C ASN A 38 15.41 12.77 -8.10
N VAL A 39 15.52 13.10 -6.81
CA VAL A 39 16.42 12.39 -5.88
C VAL A 39 15.95 10.94 -5.71
N ALA A 40 14.67 10.72 -5.44
CA ALA A 40 14.13 9.38 -5.28
C ALA A 40 14.22 8.58 -6.59
N GLY A 41 14.03 9.23 -7.74
CA GLY A 41 14.29 8.66 -9.06
C GLY A 41 15.73 8.19 -9.23
N SER A 42 16.69 9.04 -8.86
CA SER A 42 18.11 8.68 -8.92
C SER A 42 18.47 7.49 -8.02
N ILE A 43 17.81 7.36 -6.86
CA ILE A 43 17.99 6.23 -5.94
C ILE A 43 17.42 4.95 -6.57
N VAL A 44 16.21 5.02 -7.13
CA VAL A 44 15.58 3.88 -7.81
C VAL A 44 16.42 3.46 -9.02
N ASP A 45 16.86 4.39 -9.86
CA ASP A 45 17.73 4.11 -11.01
C ASP A 45 19.06 3.47 -10.59
N ALA A 46 19.67 3.95 -9.50
CA ALA A 46 20.87 3.35 -8.93
C ALA A 46 20.61 1.91 -8.43
N LEU A 47 19.46 1.65 -7.80
CA LEU A 47 19.06 0.32 -7.37
C LEU A 47 18.79 -0.62 -8.56
N VAL A 48 18.17 -0.10 -9.63
CA VAL A 48 17.95 -0.83 -10.90
C VAL A 48 19.29 -1.19 -11.53
N ALA A 49 20.18 -0.22 -11.70
CA ALA A 49 21.50 -0.40 -12.29
C ALA A 49 22.36 -1.38 -11.48
N ALA A 50 22.26 -1.35 -10.15
CA ALA A 50 22.95 -2.29 -9.26
C ALA A 50 22.26 -3.67 -9.15
N ARG A 51 21.10 -3.87 -9.79
CA ARG A 51 20.22 -5.06 -9.60
C ARG A 51 19.82 -5.30 -8.14
N LEU A 52 19.78 -4.23 -7.34
CA LEU A 52 19.43 -4.21 -5.93
C LEU A 52 17.98 -3.77 -5.69
N LEU A 53 17.17 -3.66 -6.75
CA LEU A 53 15.73 -3.40 -6.68
C LEU A 53 14.98 -4.20 -5.60
N PRO A 54 15.29 -5.49 -5.33
CA PRO A 54 14.58 -6.21 -4.28
C PRO A 54 14.71 -5.55 -2.91
N LEU A 55 15.84 -4.90 -2.63
CA LEU A 55 16.06 -4.19 -1.37
C LEU A 55 15.16 -2.96 -1.20
N ALA A 56 14.51 -2.48 -2.27
CA ALA A 56 13.54 -1.39 -2.19
C ALA A 56 12.38 -1.72 -1.24
N ALA A 57 11.99 -3.00 -1.11
CA ALA A 57 10.95 -3.44 -0.18
C ALA A 57 11.25 -3.08 1.30
N ILE A 58 12.52 -2.95 1.69
CA ILE A 58 12.92 -2.52 3.04
C ILE A 58 12.48 -1.07 3.32
N ILE A 59 12.36 -0.25 2.28
CA ILE A 59 11.95 1.16 2.37
C ILE A 59 10.45 1.30 2.04
N ILE A 60 10.01 0.63 0.97
CA ILE A 60 8.66 0.75 0.44
C ILE A 60 7.62 0.23 1.45
N GLU A 61 7.82 -0.95 2.04
CA GLU A 61 6.82 -1.54 2.93
C GLU A 61 6.60 -0.72 4.22
N PRO A 62 7.64 -0.24 4.92
CA PRO A 62 7.44 0.69 6.04
C PRO A 62 6.79 2.00 5.63
N ALA A 63 7.21 2.60 4.51
CA ALA A 63 6.64 3.84 4.03
C ALA A 63 5.15 3.71 3.70
N LYS A 64 4.73 2.58 3.11
CA LYS A 64 3.31 2.26 2.88
C LYS A 64 2.52 2.27 4.17
N VAL A 65 2.95 1.51 5.17
CA VAL A 65 2.27 1.43 6.49
C VAL A 65 2.22 2.78 7.20
N LEU A 66 3.20 3.66 6.96
CA LEU A 66 3.22 5.04 7.44
C LEU A 66 2.42 6.03 6.55
N PHE A 67 1.59 5.52 5.64
CA PHE A 67 0.75 6.30 4.72
C PHE A 67 1.52 7.22 3.77
N LEU A 68 2.78 6.87 3.46
CA LEU A 68 3.61 7.54 2.45
C LEU A 68 3.50 6.89 1.06
N ASN A 69 2.56 5.95 0.87
CA ASN A 69 2.34 5.21 -0.36
C ASN A 69 2.10 6.12 -1.58
N ASN A 70 1.28 7.16 -1.45
CA ASN A 70 0.96 8.10 -2.52
C ASN A 70 2.18 8.92 -2.94
N ALA A 71 3.01 9.34 -1.97
CA ALA A 71 4.23 10.06 -2.25
C ALA A 71 5.24 9.17 -3.01
N LEU A 72 5.35 7.90 -2.62
CA LEU A 72 6.20 6.94 -3.33
C LEU A 72 5.66 6.62 -4.73
N ASN A 73 4.37 6.29 -4.85
CA ASN A 73 3.78 5.86 -6.09
C ASN A 73 3.67 7.03 -7.08
N HIS A 74 2.90 8.06 -6.75
CA HIS A 74 2.68 9.19 -7.67
C HIS A 74 3.89 10.14 -7.77
N GLY A 75 4.67 10.27 -6.70
CA GLY A 75 5.82 11.17 -6.69
C GLY A 75 7.07 10.58 -7.34
N VAL A 76 7.25 9.26 -7.33
CA VAL A 76 8.52 8.63 -7.73
C VAL A 76 8.31 7.49 -8.72
N LEU A 77 7.64 6.42 -8.30
CA LEU A 77 7.60 5.16 -9.06
C LEU A 77 6.78 5.27 -10.35
N ALA A 78 5.65 5.99 -10.32
CA ALA A 78 4.80 6.13 -11.48
C ALA A 78 5.46 6.97 -12.60
N PRO A 79 6.03 8.16 -12.34
CA PRO A 79 6.78 8.90 -13.36
C PRO A 79 7.92 8.10 -14.00
N LEU A 80 8.75 7.41 -13.19
CA LEU A 80 9.82 6.54 -13.68
C LEU A 80 9.28 5.35 -14.47
N GLY A 81 8.17 4.77 -14.00
CA GLY A 81 7.49 3.69 -14.67
C GLY A 81 6.96 4.09 -16.04
N VAL A 82 6.40 5.29 -16.18
CA VAL A 82 5.94 5.83 -17.47
C VAL A 82 7.11 5.97 -18.42
N ALA A 83 8.21 6.62 -18.01
CA ALA A 83 9.41 6.78 -18.83
C ALA A 83 9.98 5.42 -19.28
N ALA A 84 10.09 4.45 -18.37
CA ALA A 84 10.60 3.11 -18.70
C ALA A 84 9.64 2.31 -19.61
N ALA A 85 8.34 2.49 -19.43
CA ALA A 85 7.32 1.81 -20.23
C ALA A 85 7.21 2.38 -21.66
N GLU A 86 7.55 3.66 -21.87
CA GLU A 86 7.65 4.23 -23.23
C GLU A 86 8.72 3.54 -24.07
N GLU A 87 9.85 3.16 -23.46
CA GLU A 87 10.97 2.51 -24.16
C GLU A 87 10.76 1.00 -24.31
N THR A 88 10.29 0.34 -23.24
CA THR A 88 10.28 -1.14 -23.15
C THR A 88 8.89 -1.77 -23.20
N GLY A 89 7.85 -0.94 -23.30
CA GLY A 89 6.44 -1.35 -23.32
C GLY A 89 5.87 -1.77 -21.96
N ARG A 90 6.68 -1.72 -20.89
CA ARG A 90 6.29 -2.07 -19.51
C ARG A 90 7.30 -1.56 -18.48
N ALA A 91 6.91 -1.49 -17.22
CA ALA A 91 7.83 -1.15 -16.15
C ALA A 91 7.62 -1.98 -14.88
N ILE A 92 8.73 -2.36 -14.26
CA ILE A 92 8.75 -3.01 -12.94
C ILE A 92 8.35 -2.03 -11.82
N HIS A 93 8.59 -0.72 -12.01
CA HIS A 93 8.26 0.33 -11.04
C HIS A 93 6.79 0.29 -10.60
N PHE A 94 5.88 -0.02 -11.54
CA PHE A 94 4.46 -0.13 -11.27
C PHE A 94 4.08 -1.32 -10.38
N LEU A 95 4.98 -2.30 -10.20
CA LEU A 95 4.76 -3.48 -9.37
C LEU A 95 5.20 -3.28 -7.92
N LEU A 96 6.24 -2.48 -7.67
CA LEU A 96 6.95 -2.48 -6.38
C LEU A 96 6.07 -2.08 -5.20
N GLU A 97 5.33 -0.97 -5.34
CA GLU A 97 4.49 -0.44 -4.28
C GLU A 97 3.10 -1.09 -4.28
N THR A 98 2.56 -1.30 -5.48
CA THR A 98 1.16 -1.72 -5.68
C THR A 98 0.92 -3.21 -5.45
N ASN A 99 1.98 -4.02 -5.29
CA ASN A 99 1.91 -5.47 -5.18
C ASN A 99 0.93 -5.92 -4.10
N PRO A 100 -0.15 -6.63 -4.47
CA PRO A 100 -1.13 -7.07 -3.49
C PRO A 100 -0.67 -8.28 -2.67
N GLY A 101 0.36 -8.98 -3.11
CA GLY A 101 0.86 -10.22 -2.52
C GLY A 101 1.23 -10.08 -1.03
N PRO A 102 2.20 -9.22 -0.67
CA PRO A 102 2.66 -9.10 0.73
C PRO A 102 1.53 -8.78 1.72
N GLY A 103 0.66 -7.82 1.39
CA GLY A 103 -0.51 -7.47 2.19
C GLY A 103 -1.52 -8.62 2.32
N LEU A 104 -1.79 -9.34 1.23
CA LEU A 104 -2.67 -10.52 1.28
C LEU A 104 -2.06 -11.60 2.19
N GLY A 105 -0.77 -11.90 2.04
CA GLY A 105 -0.08 -12.90 2.86
C GLY A 105 -0.13 -12.58 4.35
N LEU A 106 0.09 -11.31 4.71
CA LEU A 106 -0.09 -10.81 6.08
C LEU A 106 -1.51 -11.09 6.61
N LEU A 107 -2.53 -10.74 5.85
CA LEU A 107 -3.92 -10.93 6.27
C LEU A 107 -4.28 -12.42 6.41
N VAL A 108 -3.80 -13.27 5.51
CA VAL A 108 -3.94 -14.73 5.64
C VAL A 108 -3.24 -15.24 6.91
N ALA A 109 -2.07 -14.69 7.26
CA ALA A 109 -1.36 -15.05 8.49
C ALA A 109 -2.18 -14.71 9.73
N TYR A 110 -2.82 -13.54 9.76
CA TYR A 110 -3.74 -13.16 10.84
C TYR A 110 -4.98 -14.05 10.92
N TYR A 111 -5.58 -14.39 9.77
CA TYR A 111 -6.72 -15.28 9.73
C TYR A 111 -6.39 -16.68 10.29
N VAL A 112 -5.23 -17.23 9.93
CA VAL A 112 -4.82 -18.60 10.31
C VAL A 112 -4.23 -18.64 11.72
N ALA A 113 -3.28 -17.76 12.04
CA ALA A 113 -2.45 -17.81 13.24
C ALA A 113 -2.68 -16.65 14.23
N GLY A 114 -3.46 -15.64 13.86
CA GLY A 114 -3.84 -14.53 14.74
C GLY A 114 -4.91 -14.91 15.77
N LYS A 115 -5.30 -13.94 16.59
CA LYS A 115 -6.30 -14.06 17.66
C LYS A 115 -7.16 -12.78 17.73
N GLY A 116 -8.31 -12.87 18.41
CA GLY A 116 -9.20 -11.74 18.67
C GLY A 116 -9.74 -11.08 17.40
N LEU A 117 -10.10 -9.79 17.51
CA LEU A 117 -10.70 -9.01 16.43
C LEU A 117 -9.86 -8.98 15.14
N LEU A 118 -8.52 -8.99 15.25
CA LEU A 118 -7.64 -9.01 14.07
C LEU A 118 -7.80 -10.30 13.26
N LYS A 119 -8.08 -11.44 13.91
CA LYS A 119 -8.37 -12.69 13.18
C LYS A 119 -9.74 -12.64 12.52
N GLU A 120 -10.75 -12.14 13.24
CA GLU A 120 -12.13 -12.12 12.78
C GLU A 120 -12.36 -11.15 11.62
N SER A 121 -11.68 -10.01 11.64
CA SER A 121 -11.78 -8.99 10.57
C SER A 121 -10.91 -9.31 9.34
N ALA A 122 -9.93 -10.22 9.45
CA ALA A 122 -8.98 -10.53 8.36
C ALA A 122 -9.65 -10.97 7.05
N PRO A 123 -10.68 -11.84 7.02
CA PRO A 123 -11.37 -12.20 5.78
C PRO A 123 -12.01 -11.02 5.05
N GLY A 124 -12.65 -10.10 5.78
CA GLY A 124 -13.21 -8.89 5.21
C GLY A 124 -12.12 -7.98 4.63
N ALA A 125 -11.04 -7.79 5.39
CA ALA A 125 -9.88 -7.03 4.93
C ALA A 125 -9.23 -7.65 3.70
N MET A 126 -9.16 -8.99 3.58
CA MET A 126 -8.61 -9.67 2.39
C MET A 126 -9.41 -9.33 1.13
N ILE A 127 -10.74 -9.31 1.22
CA ILE A 127 -11.61 -8.98 0.08
C ILE A 127 -11.42 -7.52 -0.33
N ILE A 128 -11.46 -6.60 0.65
CA ILE A 128 -11.32 -5.16 0.43
C ILE A 128 -9.94 -4.82 -0.15
N HIS A 129 -8.89 -5.43 0.38
CA HIS A 129 -7.51 -5.29 -0.12
C HIS A 129 -7.39 -5.89 -1.52
N PHE A 130 -7.49 -7.22 -1.61
CA PHE A 130 -7.04 -7.99 -2.76
C PHE A 130 -7.94 -7.81 -3.99
N LEU A 131 -9.24 -7.67 -3.78
CA LEU A 131 -10.21 -7.47 -4.86
C LEU A 131 -10.53 -5.98 -5.02
N GLY A 132 -10.78 -5.29 -3.89
CA GLY A 132 -11.21 -3.90 -3.87
C GLY A 132 -10.12 -2.86 -4.17
N GLY A 133 -8.85 -3.18 -3.95
CA GLY A 133 -7.74 -2.24 -4.22
C GLY A 133 -7.57 -1.17 -3.16
N ILE A 134 -7.89 -1.49 -1.91
CA ILE A 134 -7.66 -0.61 -0.77
C ILE A 134 -6.62 -1.28 0.11
N HIS A 135 -5.34 -1.08 -0.21
CA HIS A 135 -4.25 -1.72 0.52
C HIS A 135 -3.97 -1.09 1.90
N GLU A 136 -4.58 0.05 2.20
CA GLU A 136 -4.52 0.69 3.52
C GLU A 136 -5.21 -0.17 4.59
N ILE A 137 -6.16 -1.03 4.18
CA ILE A 137 -6.95 -1.84 5.12
C ILE A 137 -6.09 -2.84 5.91
N TYR A 138 -4.92 -3.22 5.39
CA TYR A 138 -3.99 -4.08 6.13
C TYR A 138 -3.02 -3.29 7.04
N PHE A 139 -2.87 -1.97 6.87
CA PHE A 139 -1.91 -1.19 7.65
C PHE A 139 -2.20 -1.23 9.15
N PRO A 140 -3.46 -1.14 9.62
CA PRO A 140 -3.78 -1.30 11.04
C PRO A 140 -3.30 -2.62 11.64
N TYR A 141 -3.24 -3.70 10.87
CA TYR A 141 -2.72 -4.98 11.34
C TYR A 141 -1.22 -4.90 11.67
N VAL A 142 -0.45 -4.21 10.82
CA VAL A 142 0.97 -3.96 11.07
C VAL A 142 1.13 -2.99 12.24
N LEU A 143 0.35 -1.92 12.30
CA LEU A 143 0.45 -0.92 13.38
C LEU A 143 0.07 -1.50 14.75
N ALA A 144 -0.92 -2.39 14.82
CA ALA A 144 -1.31 -3.07 16.06
C ALA A 144 -0.24 -4.05 16.56
N HIS A 145 0.59 -4.61 15.67
CA HIS A 145 1.70 -5.48 16.04
C HIS A 145 2.93 -5.20 15.18
N PRO A 146 3.70 -4.14 15.48
CA PRO A 146 4.71 -3.57 14.57
C PRO A 146 5.76 -4.55 14.02
N ILE A 147 6.10 -5.62 14.76
CA ILE A 147 7.02 -6.65 14.27
C ILE A 147 6.50 -7.37 13.01
N MET A 148 5.18 -7.33 12.74
CA MET A 148 4.59 -7.87 11.51
C MET A 148 5.06 -7.15 10.25
N ILE A 149 5.68 -5.97 10.36
CA ILE A 149 6.33 -5.31 9.22
C ILE A 149 7.36 -6.22 8.55
N LEU A 150 8.02 -7.10 9.31
CA LEU A 150 8.99 -8.05 8.77
C LEU A 150 8.36 -9.06 7.81
N SER A 151 7.08 -9.38 8.00
CA SER A 151 6.36 -10.30 7.10
C SER A 151 6.11 -9.68 5.72
N VAL A 152 5.65 -8.43 5.68
CA VAL A 152 5.42 -7.72 4.41
C VAL A 152 6.73 -7.35 3.73
N ILE A 153 7.78 -6.98 4.48
CA ILE A 153 9.14 -6.77 3.92
C ILE A 153 9.65 -8.06 3.28
N ALA A 154 9.54 -9.21 3.97
CA ALA A 154 10.00 -10.49 3.42
C ALA A 154 9.21 -10.89 2.16
N GLY A 155 7.89 -10.70 2.17
CA GLY A 155 7.05 -10.91 0.99
C GLY A 155 7.42 -10.00 -0.17
N GLY A 156 7.59 -8.70 0.08
CA GLY A 156 7.99 -7.70 -0.91
C GLY A 156 9.35 -8.03 -1.52
N LEU A 157 10.37 -8.28 -0.68
CA LEU A 157 11.71 -8.69 -1.11
C LEU A 157 11.68 -9.90 -2.04
N ALA A 158 10.91 -10.93 -1.69
CA ALA A 158 10.83 -12.17 -2.47
C ALA A 158 10.11 -11.95 -3.81
N ALA A 159 9.02 -11.18 -3.81
CA ALA A 159 8.30 -10.84 -5.03
C ALA A 159 9.12 -9.96 -5.96
N ASP A 160 9.78 -8.92 -5.43
CA ASP A 160 10.62 -8.00 -6.20
C ASP A 160 11.82 -8.72 -6.81
N LEU A 161 12.45 -9.65 -6.07
CA LEU A 161 13.50 -10.51 -6.63
C LEU A 161 12.98 -11.34 -7.80
N TRP A 162 11.80 -11.94 -7.67
CA TRP A 162 11.17 -12.67 -8.75
C TRP A 162 10.86 -11.76 -9.95
N PHE A 163 10.32 -10.57 -9.72
CA PHE A 163 10.05 -9.60 -10.79
C PHE A 163 11.32 -9.20 -11.53
N VAL A 164 12.44 -8.99 -10.83
CA VAL A 164 13.73 -8.71 -11.47
C VAL A 164 14.22 -9.91 -12.30
N ILE A 165 14.17 -11.13 -11.76
CA ILE A 165 14.68 -12.34 -12.44
C ILE A 165 13.83 -12.69 -13.67
N SER A 166 12.51 -12.64 -13.53
CA SER A 166 11.55 -12.91 -14.61
C SER A 166 11.44 -11.77 -15.62
N GLY A 167 12.01 -10.61 -15.26
CA GLY A 167 11.78 -9.33 -15.91
C GLY A 167 10.27 -9.07 -16.01
N ALA A 168 9.54 -8.99 -14.89
CA ALA A 168 8.12 -8.66 -14.86
C ALA A 168 7.88 -7.14 -14.98
N GLY A 169 6.73 -6.73 -15.49
CA GLY A 169 6.33 -5.32 -15.53
C GLY A 169 4.90 -5.12 -16.03
N LEU A 170 4.34 -3.95 -15.72
CA LEU A 170 3.00 -3.51 -16.14
C LEU A 170 3.08 -2.37 -17.16
N VAL A 171 2.00 -2.11 -17.90
CA VAL A 171 1.97 -0.99 -18.87
C VAL A 171 1.60 0.35 -18.24
N ALA A 172 0.98 0.32 -17.07
CA ALA A 172 0.55 1.50 -16.32
C ALA A 172 0.49 1.17 -14.82
N THR A 173 0.38 2.20 -13.98
CA THR A 173 0.19 2.01 -12.53
C THR A 173 -1.22 1.46 -12.23
N PRO A 174 -1.36 0.29 -11.58
CA PRO A 174 -2.64 -0.22 -11.15
C PRO A 174 -3.08 0.43 -9.82
N SER A 175 -4.37 0.32 -9.48
CA SER A 175 -4.83 0.57 -8.11
C SER A 175 -4.09 -0.36 -7.14
N PRO A 176 -3.42 0.18 -6.11
CA PRO A 176 -2.65 -0.63 -5.19
C PRO A 176 -3.48 -1.68 -4.47
N GLY A 177 -2.97 -2.90 -4.33
CA GLY A 177 -3.68 -3.97 -3.65
C GLY A 177 -4.71 -4.74 -4.50
N SER A 178 -5.16 -4.24 -5.66
CA SER A 178 -6.16 -4.94 -6.47
C SER A 178 -5.55 -5.88 -7.51
N ILE A 179 -5.87 -7.17 -7.42
CA ILE A 179 -5.53 -8.14 -8.45
C ILE A 179 -6.25 -7.86 -9.78
N PHE A 180 -7.46 -7.30 -9.72
CA PHE A 180 -8.21 -6.95 -10.94
C PHE A 180 -7.58 -5.75 -11.64
N ALA A 181 -7.12 -4.75 -10.89
CA ALA A 181 -6.37 -3.65 -11.47
C ALA A 181 -5.08 -4.12 -12.12
N TYR A 182 -4.37 -5.08 -11.51
CA TYR A 182 -3.22 -5.75 -12.12
C TYR A 182 -3.61 -6.40 -13.45
N LEU A 183 -4.61 -7.30 -13.44
CA LEU A 183 -5.05 -8.01 -14.64
C LEU A 183 -5.44 -7.08 -15.80
N ALA A 184 -5.96 -5.88 -15.50
CA ALA A 184 -6.32 -4.89 -16.51
C ALA A 184 -5.10 -4.28 -17.23
N VAL A 185 -3.92 -4.22 -16.59
CA VAL A 185 -2.73 -3.53 -17.11
C VAL A 185 -1.51 -4.44 -17.30
N ILE A 186 -1.68 -5.76 -17.16
CA ILE A 186 -0.63 -6.74 -17.50
C ILE A 186 -0.51 -6.83 -19.04
N PRO A 187 0.68 -6.59 -19.61
CA PRO A 187 0.88 -6.78 -21.05
C PRO A 187 0.86 -8.26 -21.44
N ARG A 188 0.57 -8.54 -22.71
CA ARG A 188 0.56 -9.91 -23.26
C ARG A 188 1.92 -10.59 -22.99
N GLY A 189 1.88 -11.83 -22.54
CA GLY A 189 3.08 -12.62 -22.20
C GLY A 189 3.64 -12.40 -20.79
N GLN A 190 3.17 -11.39 -20.04
CA GLN A 190 3.67 -11.11 -18.68
C GLN A 190 2.82 -11.69 -17.54
N HIS A 191 1.71 -12.35 -17.85
CA HIS A 191 0.76 -12.85 -16.85
C HIS A 191 1.42 -13.83 -15.88
N PHE A 192 2.19 -14.78 -16.39
CA PHE A 192 2.89 -15.75 -15.56
C PHE A 192 3.89 -15.08 -14.62
N ALA A 193 4.73 -14.19 -15.16
CA ALA A 193 5.75 -13.48 -14.38
C ALA A 193 5.12 -12.63 -13.25
N VAL A 194 4.10 -11.83 -13.59
CA VAL A 194 3.43 -10.96 -12.62
C VAL A 194 2.64 -11.75 -11.58
N LEU A 195 1.76 -12.66 -12.00
CA LEU A 195 0.89 -13.38 -11.07
C LEU A 195 1.68 -14.33 -10.15
N THR A 196 2.76 -14.93 -10.65
CA THR A 196 3.65 -15.74 -9.82
C THR A 196 4.37 -14.89 -8.79
N GLY A 197 4.80 -13.66 -9.11
CA GLY A 197 5.40 -12.77 -8.13
C GLY A 197 4.42 -12.30 -7.06
N VAL A 198 3.16 -12.03 -7.43
CA VAL A 198 2.08 -11.78 -6.46
C VAL A 198 1.91 -12.97 -5.52
N LEU A 199 1.85 -14.19 -6.07
CA LEU A 199 1.72 -15.42 -5.29
C LEU A 199 2.93 -15.64 -4.36
N ILE A 200 4.15 -15.44 -4.85
CA ILE A 200 5.38 -15.54 -4.05
C ILE A 200 5.33 -14.56 -2.88
N GLY A 201 4.97 -13.30 -3.14
CA GLY A 201 4.85 -12.29 -2.08
C GLY A 201 3.82 -12.68 -1.02
N ALA A 202 2.67 -13.20 -1.44
CA ALA A 202 1.64 -13.69 -0.52
C ALA A 202 2.10 -14.89 0.30
N VAL A 203 2.71 -15.90 -0.33
CA VAL A 203 3.18 -17.11 0.35
C VAL A 203 4.28 -16.78 1.36
N VAL A 204 5.28 -15.98 0.97
CA VAL A 204 6.39 -15.64 1.86
C VAL A 204 5.90 -14.79 3.04
N ALA A 205 5.09 -13.77 2.79
CA ALA A 205 4.51 -12.95 3.87
C ALA A 205 3.63 -13.80 4.80
N PHE A 206 2.84 -14.72 4.26
CA PHE A 206 2.05 -15.65 5.06
C PHE A 206 2.91 -16.53 5.97
N LEU A 207 3.96 -17.13 5.44
CA LEU A 207 4.84 -18.04 6.19
C LEU A 207 5.58 -17.29 7.31
N VAL A 208 6.18 -16.14 6.98
CA VAL A 208 6.90 -15.30 7.95
C VAL A 208 5.93 -14.73 8.98
N GLY A 209 4.79 -14.21 8.55
CA GLY A 209 3.76 -13.66 9.44
C GLY A 209 3.20 -14.72 10.39
N SER A 210 2.87 -15.90 9.89
CA SER A 210 2.36 -17.01 10.70
C SER A 210 3.39 -17.48 11.72
N PHE A 211 4.67 -17.51 11.34
CA PHE A 211 5.77 -17.82 12.25
C PHE A 211 5.89 -16.78 13.36
N ILE A 212 5.87 -15.48 13.01
CA ILE A 212 5.94 -14.38 13.98
C ILE A 212 4.75 -14.46 14.95
N LEU A 213 3.52 -14.60 14.46
CA LEU A 213 2.31 -14.65 15.30
C LEU A 213 2.29 -15.86 16.25
N ARG A 214 2.93 -16.97 15.88
CA ARG A 214 3.04 -18.14 16.76
C ARG A 214 4.05 -17.92 17.90
N ILE A 215 5.13 -17.19 17.65
CA ILE A 215 6.20 -16.95 18.64
C ILE A 215 5.91 -15.70 19.48
N ARG A 216 5.31 -14.69 18.86
CA ARG A 216 4.90 -13.42 19.44
C ARG A 216 3.44 -13.18 19.10
N PRO A 217 2.52 -13.85 19.81
CA PRO A 217 1.09 -13.61 19.62
C PRO A 217 0.76 -12.17 20.00
N VAL A 218 -0.23 -11.60 19.31
CA VAL A 218 -0.78 -10.30 19.67
C VAL A 218 -1.37 -10.39 21.09
N ALA A 219 -1.03 -9.41 21.94
CA ALA A 219 -1.67 -9.28 23.24
C ALA A 219 -3.17 -9.01 23.02
N VAL A 220 -4.01 -9.90 23.54
CA VAL A 220 -5.45 -9.67 23.58
C VAL A 220 -5.68 -8.83 24.83
N GLU A 221 -6.11 -7.58 24.69
CA GLU A 221 -6.51 -6.80 25.87
C GLU A 221 -7.79 -7.43 26.46
N GLU A 222 -7.76 -7.73 27.75
CA GLU A 222 -8.83 -8.42 28.51
C GLU A 222 -10.17 -7.64 28.55
N GLY A 223 -10.26 -6.47 27.90
CA GLY A 223 -11.46 -5.64 27.84
C GLY A 223 -12.53 -6.09 26.83
N GLU A 224 -12.20 -7.00 25.90
CA GLU A 224 -13.13 -7.45 24.85
C GLU A 224 -14.05 -8.60 25.28
N GLU A 225 -13.78 -9.29 26.40
CA GLU A 225 -14.70 -10.31 26.94
C GLU A 225 -15.97 -9.68 27.56
N MET A 226 -15.93 -8.39 27.97
CA MET A 226 -17.09 -7.71 28.55
C MET A 226 -18.18 -7.35 27.53
N GLU A 227 -17.85 -7.10 26.26
CA GLU A 227 -18.87 -6.81 25.24
C GLU A 227 -19.62 -8.07 24.78
N ALA A 228 -18.97 -9.24 24.82
CA ALA A 228 -19.62 -10.52 24.57
C ALA A 228 -20.58 -10.93 25.71
N ASP A 229 -20.30 -10.52 26.95
CA ASP A 229 -21.13 -10.83 28.12
C ASP A 229 -22.32 -9.86 28.30
N MET A 230 -22.33 -8.68 27.66
CA MET A 230 -23.52 -7.82 27.67
C MET A 230 -24.72 -8.39 26.88
N GLY A 231 -24.49 -9.41 26.05
CA GLY A 231 -25.55 -10.18 25.39
C GLY A 231 -26.34 -11.10 26.33
N SER A 232 -25.94 -11.22 27.60
CA SER A 232 -26.57 -12.11 28.58
C SER A 232 -27.55 -11.42 29.55
N VAL A 233 -27.83 -10.11 29.38
CA VAL A 233 -28.80 -9.39 30.24
C VAL A 233 -30.22 -9.95 30.01
N PRO A 234 -30.83 -10.66 30.98
CA PRO A 234 -32.18 -11.19 30.83
C PRO A 234 -33.18 -10.03 30.92
N GLY A 235 -33.91 -9.74 29.85
CA GLY A 235 -34.95 -8.71 29.88
C GLY A 235 -35.38 -8.08 28.55
N LEU A 236 -34.80 -8.47 27.42
CA LEU A 236 -35.25 -8.03 26.09
C LEU A 236 -35.62 -9.23 25.22
N ALA A 237 -36.86 -9.69 25.39
CA ALA A 237 -37.62 -10.46 24.42
C ALA A 237 -38.93 -9.71 24.14
#